data_AF-A0A2H9L9L2-F1
#
_entry.id   AF-A0A2H9L9L2-F1
#
_cell.length_a   1.000
_cell.length_b   1.000
_cell.length_c   1.000
_cell.angle_alpha   90.00
_cell.angle_beta   90.00
_cell.angle_gamma   90.00
#
_symmetry.space_group_name_H-M   'P 1'
#
loop_
_entity.id
_entity.type
_entity.pdbx_description
1 polymer ?
#
loop_
_entity_poly.entity_id
_entity_poly.type
_entity_poly.pdbx_seq_one_letter_code
_entity_poly.pdbx_strand_id
1 'polypeptide(L)'
;MRKFNGARVTNPKKIGTVAGSSIYKVEHLQLPKNTHIVCMPPARKILYDPTVCGMELRDLALECSKTFLKVAWNTLPGLKKLSTRDISEIVVLRGSLGYGFDQAFEQLFNSYLPRCFVGARRFRISGGEFGAYIFYTNFDALPEHGVLFTGDTIATGVSLSQTLAATRSELRERDYDVQKLLVFSIAASYKGCTKLLEWEKRFREWWPDFDIHLFVAEGLFGLADNGTDLLFRKAGEAMLPEETKKRVTMTYGDYDTGFLPGNICAIFDWGDRNFKPERHLEDVVKFARNSLKVTKDEKAKEVLKKLIVDAKKGLKKLDQPLPKLRR
;
A
#
# COMPACT_ATOMS: atom_id res chain seq x y z
N MET A 1 -25.00 -10.06 22.08
CA MET A 1 -24.46 -9.25 20.96
C MET A 1 -24.36 -7.79 21.40
N ARG A 2 -23.16 -7.31 21.80
CA ARG A 2 -22.95 -5.89 22.10
C ARG A 2 -22.91 -5.12 20.79
N LYS A 3 -23.88 -4.22 20.58
CA LYS A 3 -23.85 -3.22 19.50
C LYS A 3 -22.59 -2.37 19.69
N PHE A 4 -21.63 -2.48 18.78
CA PHE A 4 -20.52 -1.53 18.69
C PHE A 4 -21.12 -0.18 18.30
N ASN A 5 -21.24 0.73 19.26
CA ASN A 5 -21.49 2.13 18.97
C ASN A 5 -20.31 2.64 18.13
N GLY A 6 -20.61 3.02 16.89
CA GLY A 6 -19.62 3.41 15.90
C GLY A 6 -18.71 4.50 16.43
N ALA A 7 -17.43 4.19 16.57
CA ALA A 7 -16.41 5.22 16.62
C ALA A 7 -16.58 6.06 15.36
N ARG A 8 -16.97 7.33 15.52
CA ARG A 8 -17.06 8.25 14.39
C ARG A 8 -15.69 8.25 13.72
N VAL A 9 -15.64 7.83 12.45
CA VAL A 9 -14.49 8.06 11.59
C VAL A 9 -14.19 9.55 11.63
N THR A 10 -13.10 9.93 12.30
CA THR A 10 -12.67 11.33 12.31
C THR A 10 -12.06 11.63 10.95
N ASN A 11 -12.39 12.79 10.38
CA ASN A 11 -11.77 13.21 9.13
C ASN A 11 -10.26 13.38 9.36
N PRO A 12 -9.40 12.89 8.45
CA PRO A 12 -7.96 13.07 8.57
C PRO A 12 -7.61 14.55 8.72
N LYS A 13 -6.76 14.89 9.71
CA LYS A 13 -6.36 16.27 10.00
C LYS A 13 -5.01 16.57 9.36
N LYS A 14 -4.91 17.61 8.54
CA LYS A 14 -3.63 18.02 7.94
C LYS A 14 -2.67 18.49 9.05
N ILE A 15 -1.46 17.92 9.08
CA ILE A 15 -0.42 18.24 10.08
C ILE A 15 0.80 18.91 9.46
N GLY A 16 0.95 18.90 8.14
CA GLY A 16 2.05 19.58 7.48
C GLY A 16 2.19 19.23 6.01
N THR A 17 3.31 19.67 5.45
CA THR A 17 3.73 19.38 4.07
C THR A 17 5.22 19.03 4.10
N VAL A 18 5.61 17.92 3.48
CA VAL A 18 7.02 17.53 3.32
C VAL A 18 7.22 17.04 1.89
N ALA A 19 8.31 17.47 1.25
CA ALA A 19 8.64 17.09 -0.14
C ALA A 19 7.46 17.30 -1.12
N GLY A 20 6.75 18.42 -0.98
CA GLY A 20 5.58 18.75 -1.83
C GLY A 20 4.34 17.88 -1.59
N SER A 21 4.33 17.04 -0.55
CA SER A 21 3.21 16.15 -0.21
C SER A 21 2.51 16.61 1.08
N SER A 22 1.18 16.68 1.07
CA SER A 22 0.39 16.95 2.27
C SER A 22 0.41 15.73 3.19
N ILE A 23 0.61 15.95 4.48
CA ILE A 23 0.58 14.89 5.50
C ILE A 23 -0.65 15.11 6.38
N TYR A 24 -1.42 14.06 6.58
CA TYR A 24 -2.58 14.04 7.46
C TYR A 24 -2.38 13.02 8.57
N LYS A 25 -2.81 13.36 9.78
CA LYS A 25 -2.94 12.43 10.90
C LYS A 25 -4.30 11.77 10.86
N VAL A 26 -4.33 10.46 11.11
CA VAL A 26 -5.58 9.70 11.32
C VAL A 26 -5.66 9.29 12.77
N GLU A 27 -6.73 9.68 13.45
CA GLU A 27 -7.02 9.28 14.83
C GLU A 27 -8.19 8.30 14.83
N HIS A 28 -7.88 7.03 15.08
CA HIS A 28 -8.88 5.97 15.10
C HIS A 28 -8.52 4.88 16.12
N LEU A 29 -9.50 4.44 16.92
CA LEU A 29 -9.28 3.48 18.03
C LEU A 29 -8.81 2.09 17.61
N GLN A 30 -8.98 1.75 16.32
CA GLN A 30 -8.61 0.45 15.76
C GLN A 30 -7.35 0.50 14.89
N LEU A 31 -6.70 1.66 14.77
CA LEU A 31 -5.46 1.81 14.00
C LEU A 31 -4.29 2.11 14.94
N PRO A 32 -3.04 1.85 14.54
CA PRO A 32 -1.88 2.35 15.27
C PRO A 32 -1.99 3.85 15.49
N LYS A 33 -1.61 4.32 16.69
CA LYS A 33 -1.63 5.75 17.05
C LYS A 33 -0.83 6.58 16.03
N ASN A 34 0.20 6.01 15.42
CA ASN A 34 1.07 6.65 14.45
C ASN A 34 0.66 6.42 12.99
N THR A 35 -0.64 6.56 12.69
CA THR A 35 -1.17 6.46 11.32
C THR A 35 -1.23 7.81 10.59
N HIS A 36 -0.71 7.84 9.37
CA HIS A 36 -0.62 9.01 8.52
C HIS A 36 -1.09 8.71 7.09
N ILE A 37 -1.82 9.67 6.50
CA ILE A 37 -2.12 9.68 5.07
C ILE A 37 -1.19 10.70 4.41
N VAL A 38 -0.49 10.29 3.35
CA VAL A 38 0.44 11.13 2.59
C VAL A 38 -0.11 11.31 1.18
N CYS A 39 -0.61 12.51 0.88
CA CYS A 39 -1.11 12.84 -0.45
C CYS A 39 0.07 13.25 -1.33
N MET A 40 0.54 12.34 -2.19
CA MET A 40 1.78 12.51 -2.96
C MET A 40 1.53 12.41 -4.48
N PRO A 41 2.12 13.29 -5.30
CA PRO A 41 1.95 13.27 -6.76
C PRO A 41 2.19 11.92 -7.47
N PRO A 42 3.28 11.15 -7.20
CA PRO A 42 3.50 9.90 -7.91
C PRO A 42 2.40 8.85 -7.63
N ALA A 43 1.92 8.77 -6.39
CA ALA A 43 0.86 7.82 -6.02
C ALA A 43 -0.46 8.14 -6.73
N ARG A 44 -0.76 9.42 -6.96
CA ARG A 44 -1.96 9.82 -7.71
C ARG A 44 -1.95 9.19 -9.11
N LYS A 45 -0.81 9.22 -9.80
CA LYS A 45 -0.74 8.62 -11.12
C LYS A 45 -0.95 7.10 -11.07
N ILE A 46 -0.46 6.42 -10.04
CA ILE A 46 -0.68 4.97 -9.85
C ILE A 46 -2.15 4.64 -9.54
N LEU A 47 -2.79 5.43 -8.67
CA LEU A 47 -4.10 5.15 -8.09
C LEU A 47 -5.27 5.57 -8.98
N TYR A 48 -5.09 6.61 -9.79
CA TYR A 48 -6.14 7.15 -10.66
C TYR A 48 -6.03 6.67 -12.11
N ASP A 49 -4.93 6.02 -12.48
CA ASP A 49 -4.74 5.40 -13.79
C ASP A 49 -4.41 3.90 -13.66
N PRO A 50 -5.43 3.02 -13.76
CA PRO A 50 -5.26 1.58 -13.77
C PRO A 50 -4.37 1.07 -14.90
N THR A 51 -4.10 1.82 -15.97
CA THR A 51 -3.31 1.34 -17.10
C THR A 51 -1.81 1.44 -16.88
N VAL A 52 -1.37 2.19 -15.85
CA VAL A 52 0.02 2.29 -15.42
C VAL A 52 0.49 0.91 -14.92
N CYS A 53 1.47 0.32 -15.58
CA CYS A 53 2.05 -0.99 -15.24
C CYS A 53 3.49 -1.08 -15.76
N GLY A 54 4.21 -2.15 -15.38
CA GLY A 54 5.59 -2.37 -15.84
C GLY A 54 6.54 -1.24 -15.43
N MET A 55 7.37 -0.77 -16.38
CA MET A 55 8.42 0.23 -16.10
C MET A 55 7.87 1.55 -15.55
N GLU A 56 6.79 2.07 -16.13
CA GLU A 56 6.19 3.33 -15.67
C GLU A 56 5.69 3.22 -14.22
N LEU A 57 5.11 2.07 -13.86
CA LEU A 57 4.71 1.81 -12.48
C LEU A 57 5.92 1.74 -11.55
N ARG A 58 6.99 1.05 -11.96
CA ARG A 58 8.22 0.92 -11.18
C ARG A 58 8.83 2.29 -10.87
N ASP A 59 8.90 3.18 -11.85
CA ASP A 59 9.45 4.53 -11.69
C ASP A 59 8.58 5.37 -10.71
N LEU A 60 7.25 5.28 -10.85
CA LEU A 60 6.34 5.99 -9.93
C LEU A 60 6.40 5.41 -8.52
N ALA A 61 6.49 4.08 -8.38
CA ALA A 61 6.60 3.42 -7.08
C ALA A 61 7.92 3.77 -6.37
N LEU A 62 9.02 3.87 -7.12
CA LEU A 62 10.30 4.37 -6.61
C LEU A 62 10.17 5.80 -6.06
N GLU A 63 9.49 6.70 -6.79
CA GLU A 63 9.23 8.06 -6.31
C GLU A 63 8.28 8.13 -5.10
N CYS A 64 7.31 7.21 -5.02
CA CYS A 64 6.49 7.03 -3.82
C CYS A 64 7.34 6.64 -2.61
N SER A 65 8.21 5.65 -2.78
CA SER A 65 9.12 5.16 -1.75
C SER A 65 10.10 6.24 -1.27
N LYS A 66 10.67 7.03 -2.20
CA LYS A 66 11.51 8.19 -1.84
C LYS A 66 10.72 9.23 -1.04
N THR A 67 9.50 9.54 -1.47
CA THR A 67 8.63 10.49 -0.76
C THR A 67 8.33 9.99 0.64
N PHE A 68 7.97 8.71 0.80
CA PHE A 68 7.77 8.09 2.11
C PHE A 68 9.02 8.20 2.99
N LEU A 69 10.20 7.82 2.49
CA LEU A 69 11.46 7.90 3.26
C LEU A 69 11.75 9.33 3.70
N LYS A 70 11.59 10.33 2.80
CA LYS A 70 11.72 11.75 3.14
C LYS A 70 10.72 12.17 4.22
N VAL A 71 9.46 11.77 4.11
CA VAL A 71 8.43 12.07 5.12
C VAL A 71 8.80 11.44 6.46
N ALA A 72 9.15 10.16 6.49
CA ALA A 72 9.54 9.47 7.71
C ALA A 72 10.75 10.14 8.38
N TRP A 73 11.84 10.40 7.64
CA TRP A 73 13.05 11.01 8.18
C TRP A 73 12.89 12.45 8.67
N ASN A 74 11.91 13.18 8.14
CA ASN A 74 11.63 14.56 8.58
C ASN A 74 10.63 14.62 9.73
N THR A 75 9.80 13.60 9.92
CA THR A 75 8.71 13.63 10.91
C THR A 75 8.96 12.76 12.13
N LEU A 76 9.78 11.71 12.01
CA LEU A 76 10.00 10.77 13.10
C LEU A 76 11.34 11.05 13.81
N PRO A 77 11.31 11.28 15.13
CA PRO A 77 12.53 11.51 15.89
C PRO A 77 13.39 10.24 15.91
N GLY A 78 14.71 10.45 15.92
CA GLY A 78 15.70 9.38 15.99
C GLY A 78 16.12 8.82 14.63
N LEU A 79 15.29 8.89 13.57
CA LEU A 79 15.65 8.30 12.27
C LEU A 79 16.92 8.91 11.65
N LYS A 80 17.16 10.21 11.86
CA LYS A 80 18.37 10.91 11.38
C LYS A 80 19.67 10.43 12.03
N LYS A 81 19.60 9.71 13.15
CA LYS A 81 20.77 9.19 13.88
C LYS A 81 21.08 7.73 13.54
N LEU A 82 20.21 7.06 12.78
CA LEU A 82 20.39 5.67 12.41
C LEU A 82 21.54 5.53 11.41
N SER A 83 22.33 4.49 11.60
CA SER A 83 23.24 3.95 10.59
C SER A 83 22.55 2.86 9.77
N THR A 84 23.21 2.36 8.73
CA THR A 84 22.71 1.21 7.97
C THR A 84 22.60 -0.07 8.79
N ARG A 85 23.33 -0.19 9.90
CA ARG A 85 23.24 -1.36 10.78
C ARG A 85 22.00 -1.33 11.69
N ASP A 86 21.38 -0.17 11.83
CA ASP A 86 20.24 0.05 12.73
C ASP A 86 18.90 -0.05 12.01
N ILE A 87 18.89 -0.40 10.72
CA ILE A 87 17.68 -0.44 9.90
C ILE A 87 17.67 -1.62 8.93
N SER A 88 16.51 -2.26 8.81
CA SER A 88 16.29 -3.26 7.75
C SER A 88 14.89 -3.16 7.16
N GLU A 89 14.79 -3.42 5.86
CA GLU A 89 13.52 -3.67 5.20
C GLU A 89 13.10 -5.13 5.36
N ILE A 90 11.85 -5.36 5.75
CA ILE A 90 11.18 -6.66 5.67
C ILE A 90 10.44 -6.73 4.33
N VAL A 91 11.01 -7.48 3.39
CA VAL A 91 10.45 -7.67 2.05
C VAL A 91 9.44 -8.82 2.09
N VAL A 92 8.16 -8.50 1.96
CA VAL A 92 7.08 -9.48 1.79
C VAL A 92 7.04 -9.91 0.33
N LEU A 93 7.52 -11.13 0.05
CA LEU A 93 7.61 -11.61 -1.32
C LEU A 93 6.22 -11.92 -1.89
N ARG A 94 5.92 -11.52 -3.12
CA ARG A 94 6.75 -10.69 -4.04
C ARG A 94 6.31 -9.22 -4.07
N GLY A 95 5.22 -8.87 -3.40
CA GLY A 95 4.59 -7.54 -3.51
C GLY A 95 5.52 -6.38 -3.13
N SER A 96 6.29 -6.54 -2.06
CA SER A 96 7.21 -5.48 -1.57
C SER A 96 8.29 -5.12 -2.58
N LEU A 97 8.73 -6.05 -3.43
CA LEU A 97 9.76 -5.77 -4.44
C LEU A 97 9.35 -4.66 -5.41
N GLY A 98 8.05 -4.50 -5.67
CA GLY A 98 7.53 -3.43 -6.54
C GLY A 98 7.72 -2.02 -5.97
N TYR A 99 8.04 -1.87 -4.68
CA TYR A 99 8.27 -0.56 -4.06
C TYR A 99 9.69 -0.02 -4.30
N GLY A 100 10.66 -0.87 -4.66
CA GLY A 100 12.03 -0.44 -5.01
C GLY A 100 12.75 0.31 -3.89
N PHE A 101 12.59 -0.13 -2.64
CA PHE A 101 13.14 0.57 -1.49
C PHE A 101 14.65 0.57 -1.40
N ASP A 102 15.31 -0.49 -1.87
CA ASP A 102 16.77 -0.55 -2.00
C ASP A 102 17.30 0.61 -2.87
N GLN A 103 16.72 0.78 -4.06
CA GLN A 103 17.07 1.84 -4.99
C GLN A 103 16.67 3.22 -4.44
N ALA A 104 15.51 3.33 -3.77
CA ALA A 104 15.07 4.59 -3.15
C ALA A 104 16.05 5.02 -2.04
N PHE A 105 16.49 4.07 -1.21
CA PHE A 105 17.38 4.30 -0.10
C PHE A 105 18.78 4.70 -0.57
N GLU A 106 19.32 3.99 -1.57
CA GLU A 106 20.59 4.33 -2.21
C GLU A 106 20.57 5.76 -2.75
N GLN A 107 19.54 6.14 -3.51
CA GLN A 107 19.48 7.48 -4.12
C GLN A 107 19.29 8.62 -3.12
N LEU A 108 18.77 8.35 -1.92
CA LEU A 108 18.54 9.37 -0.89
C LEU A 108 19.68 9.47 0.12
N PHE A 109 20.27 8.33 0.49
CA PHE A 109 21.24 8.25 1.58
C PHE A 109 22.64 7.86 1.11
N ASN A 110 22.82 7.59 -0.19
CA ASN A 110 24.07 7.07 -0.76
C ASN A 110 24.60 5.87 0.04
N SER A 111 23.70 4.95 0.35
CA SER A 111 23.98 3.83 1.24
C SER A 111 23.16 2.60 0.88
N TYR A 112 23.66 1.42 1.27
CA TYR A 112 22.94 0.17 1.05
C TYR A 112 21.85 -0.01 2.12
N LEU A 113 20.75 -0.64 1.74
CA LEU A 113 19.66 -1.00 2.64
C LEU A 113 19.73 -2.51 2.95
N PRO A 114 19.95 -2.92 4.21
CA PRO A 114 19.84 -4.33 4.58
C PRO A 114 18.41 -4.83 4.42
N ARG A 115 18.22 -6.04 3.85
CA ARG A 115 16.90 -6.60 3.55
C ARG A 115 16.74 -8.00 4.09
N CYS A 116 15.67 -8.20 4.83
CA CYS A 116 15.13 -9.50 5.19
C CYS A 116 14.04 -9.90 4.19
N PHE A 117 13.86 -11.19 3.95
CA PHE A 117 12.88 -11.70 3.00
C PHE A 117 11.91 -12.66 3.69
N VAL A 118 10.63 -12.48 3.43
CA VAL A 118 9.58 -13.38 3.91
C VAL A 118 8.68 -13.76 2.75
N GLY A 119 8.68 -15.04 2.40
CA GLY A 119 7.78 -15.64 1.42
C GLY A 119 6.44 -16.00 2.05
N ALA A 120 5.39 -15.26 1.70
CA ALA A 120 4.03 -15.57 2.13
C ALA A 120 3.15 -15.96 0.92
N ARG A 121 2.53 -17.15 0.96
CA ARG A 121 1.60 -17.58 -0.09
C ARG A 121 0.16 -17.46 0.40
N ARG A 122 -0.63 -16.63 -0.29
CA ARG A 122 -2.07 -16.49 -0.03
C ARG A 122 -2.86 -17.63 -0.68
N PHE A 123 -3.90 -18.06 0.00
CA PHE A 123 -4.91 -18.97 -0.53
C PHE A 123 -6.30 -18.50 -0.11
N ARG A 124 -7.30 -18.77 -0.95
CA ARG A 124 -8.69 -18.39 -0.69
C ARG A 124 -9.34 -19.48 0.16
N ILE A 125 -10.06 -19.07 1.21
CA ILE A 125 -10.83 -19.99 2.06
C ILE A 125 -12.26 -20.05 1.51
N SER A 126 -13.05 -18.99 1.74
CA SER A 126 -14.42 -18.84 1.21
C SER A 126 -14.90 -17.40 1.38
N GLY A 127 -15.89 -16.95 0.60
CA GLY A 127 -16.60 -15.68 0.90
C GLY A 127 -15.76 -14.41 0.97
N GLY A 128 -14.61 -14.35 0.28
CA GLY A 128 -13.68 -13.21 0.36
C GLY A 128 -12.65 -13.31 1.49
N GLU A 129 -12.67 -14.39 2.26
CA GLU A 129 -11.65 -14.69 3.27
C GLU A 129 -10.41 -15.33 2.65
N PHE A 130 -9.25 -14.98 3.22
CA PHE A 130 -7.95 -15.45 2.78
C PHE A 130 -7.13 -15.95 3.97
N GLY A 131 -6.43 -17.05 3.75
CA GLY A 131 -5.31 -17.48 4.58
C GLY A 131 -3.99 -17.11 3.92
N ALA A 132 -2.91 -17.17 4.69
CA ALA A 132 -1.55 -17.19 4.17
C ALA A 132 -0.70 -18.13 5.02
N TYR A 133 0.29 -18.77 4.40
CA TYR A 133 1.34 -19.50 5.10
C TYR A 133 2.71 -18.99 4.65
N ILE A 134 3.68 -19.05 5.55
CA ILE A 134 5.07 -18.71 5.27
C ILE A 134 5.76 -19.93 4.65
N PHE A 135 6.39 -19.74 3.50
CA PHE A 135 7.11 -20.81 2.79
C PHE A 135 8.62 -20.56 2.71
N TYR A 136 9.07 -19.36 3.08
CA TYR A 136 10.47 -18.95 3.04
C TYR A 136 10.71 -17.80 4.01
N THR A 137 11.85 -17.82 4.70
CA THR A 137 12.34 -16.71 5.51
C THR A 137 13.86 -16.57 5.32
N ASN A 138 14.34 -15.34 5.28
CA ASN A 138 15.73 -14.99 5.50
C ASN A 138 15.76 -13.69 6.32
N PHE A 139 16.31 -13.76 7.53
CA PHE A 139 16.44 -12.63 8.44
C PHE A 139 17.90 -12.31 8.75
N ASP A 140 18.83 -12.65 7.85
CA ASP A 140 20.27 -12.46 8.09
C ASP A 140 20.64 -10.97 8.28
N ALA A 141 19.85 -10.08 7.68
CA ALA A 141 20.02 -8.63 7.74
C ALA A 141 19.26 -7.96 8.89
N LEU A 142 18.68 -8.73 9.81
CA LEU A 142 17.89 -8.18 10.92
C LEU A 142 18.80 -7.42 11.90
N PRO A 143 18.45 -6.20 12.31
CA PRO A 143 19.26 -5.42 13.25
C PRO A 143 19.03 -5.88 14.70
N GLU A 144 20.10 -5.86 15.51
CA GLU A 144 20.10 -6.28 16.93
C GLU A 144 19.42 -5.24 17.86
N HIS A 145 19.31 -3.98 17.42
CA HIS A 145 18.57 -2.92 18.11
C HIS A 145 18.18 -1.84 17.09
N GLY A 146 17.09 -2.07 16.35
CA GLY A 146 16.86 -1.32 15.12
C GLY A 146 15.43 -0.90 14.83
N VAL A 147 15.31 -0.25 13.68
CA VAL A 147 14.07 0.12 13.02
C VAL A 147 13.83 -0.85 11.88
N LEU A 148 12.64 -1.45 11.87
CA LEU A 148 12.19 -2.24 10.73
C LEU A 148 11.31 -1.36 9.85
N PHE A 149 11.29 -1.64 8.55
CA PHE A 149 10.21 -1.12 7.71
C PHE A 149 9.79 -2.07 6.61
N THR A 150 8.61 -1.85 6.04
CA THR A 150 8.10 -2.66 4.92
C THR A 150 7.17 -1.85 4.03
N GLY A 151 7.18 -2.15 2.73
CA GLY A 151 6.19 -1.69 1.77
C GLY A 151 5.30 -2.84 1.34
N ASP A 152 3.98 -2.73 1.51
CA ASP A 152 3.07 -3.74 0.97
C ASP A 152 1.70 -3.14 0.62
N THR A 153 0.98 -3.80 -0.27
CA THR A 153 -0.42 -3.49 -0.57
C THR A 153 -1.30 -4.24 0.42
N ILE A 154 -2.00 -3.51 1.29
CA ILE A 154 -2.69 -4.12 2.43
C ILE A 154 -4.18 -4.24 2.12
N ALA A 155 -4.61 -5.40 1.60
CA ALA A 155 -6.03 -5.73 1.48
C ALA A 155 -6.59 -6.24 2.82
N THR A 156 -6.60 -7.56 3.05
CA THR A 156 -7.05 -8.16 4.32
C THR A 156 -6.02 -8.06 5.45
N GLY A 157 -4.76 -7.73 5.15
CA GLY A 157 -3.66 -7.71 6.12
C GLY A 157 -3.14 -9.10 6.52
N VAL A 158 -3.61 -10.19 5.89
CA VAL A 158 -3.26 -11.56 6.27
C VAL A 158 -1.79 -11.89 5.98
N SER A 159 -1.27 -11.56 4.80
CA SER A 159 0.15 -11.78 4.47
C SER A 159 1.08 -11.01 5.40
N LEU A 160 0.76 -9.73 5.64
CA LEU A 160 1.51 -8.89 6.57
C LEU A 160 1.46 -9.45 7.99
N SER A 161 0.31 -9.95 8.44
CA SER A 161 0.19 -10.57 9.76
C SER A 161 1.08 -11.79 9.93
N GLN A 162 1.11 -12.69 8.93
CA GLN A 162 1.99 -13.85 8.97
C GLN A 162 3.47 -13.44 8.92
N THR A 163 3.79 -12.40 8.16
CA THR A 163 5.14 -11.83 8.12
C THR A 163 5.56 -11.31 9.49
N LEU A 164 4.72 -10.50 10.15
CA LEU A 164 5.00 -9.96 11.47
C LEU A 164 5.11 -11.05 12.54
N ALA A 165 4.35 -12.15 12.40
CA ALA A 165 4.49 -13.32 13.26
C ALA A 165 5.88 -13.97 13.14
N ALA A 166 6.34 -14.18 11.90
CA ALA A 166 7.65 -14.75 11.63
C ALA A 166 8.77 -13.81 12.11
N THR A 167 8.69 -12.52 11.79
CA THR A 167 9.68 -11.51 12.22
C THR A 167 9.76 -11.41 13.74
N ARG A 168 8.63 -11.39 14.45
CA ARG A 168 8.60 -11.39 15.92
C ARG A 168 9.25 -12.64 16.50
N SER A 169 9.01 -13.80 15.90
CA SER A 169 9.56 -15.07 16.38
C SER A 169 11.08 -15.06 16.22
N GLU A 170 11.57 -14.63 15.06
CA GLU A 170 13.01 -14.52 14.80
C GLU A 170 13.71 -13.54 15.75
N LEU A 171 13.16 -12.34 15.94
CA LEU A 171 13.72 -11.35 16.88
C LEU A 171 13.87 -11.95 18.28
N ARG A 172 12.88 -12.74 18.73
CA ARG A 172 12.93 -13.40 20.05
C ARG A 172 13.94 -14.54 20.10
N GLU A 173 14.04 -15.33 19.04
CA GLU A 173 15.01 -16.44 18.99
C GLU A 173 16.45 -15.94 19.00
N ARG A 174 16.70 -14.75 18.44
CA ARG A 174 18.02 -14.09 18.44
C ARG A 174 18.29 -13.18 19.63
N ASP A 175 17.30 -12.98 20.49
CA ASP A 175 17.35 -11.98 21.59
C ASP A 175 17.66 -10.56 21.10
N TYR A 176 17.09 -10.17 19.95
CA TYR A 176 17.26 -8.85 19.35
C TYR A 176 16.19 -7.87 19.83
N ASP A 177 16.58 -6.61 20.03
CA ASP A 177 15.69 -5.51 20.35
C ASP A 177 15.15 -4.83 19.08
N VAL A 178 13.93 -4.31 19.16
CA VAL A 178 13.30 -3.56 18.07
C VAL A 178 12.54 -2.36 18.61
N GLN A 179 12.82 -1.19 18.05
CA GLN A 179 12.23 0.07 18.52
C GLN A 179 10.91 0.39 17.83
N LYS A 180 10.85 0.18 16.51
CA LYS A 180 9.68 0.58 15.72
C LYS A 180 9.62 -0.16 14.40
N LEU A 181 8.40 -0.25 13.88
CA LEU A 181 8.13 -0.70 12.53
C LEU A 181 7.49 0.44 11.72
N LEU A 182 8.10 0.80 10.60
CA LEU A 182 7.48 1.70 9.63
C LEU A 182 6.79 0.88 8.54
N VAL A 183 5.50 1.12 8.31
CA VAL A 183 4.74 0.45 7.26
C VAL A 183 4.34 1.48 6.23
N PHE A 184 4.75 1.29 4.98
CA PHE A 184 4.29 2.10 3.85
C PHE A 184 3.36 1.30 2.95
N SER A 185 2.31 1.94 2.46
CA SER A 185 1.44 1.36 1.46
C SER A 185 1.00 2.40 0.45
N ILE A 186 1.17 2.10 -0.84
CA ILE A 186 0.55 2.92 -1.90
C ILE A 186 -0.97 2.77 -1.83
N ALA A 187 -1.48 1.59 -1.45
CA ALA A 187 -2.90 1.37 -1.22
C ALA A 187 -3.15 0.34 -0.13
N ALA A 188 -3.88 0.76 0.90
CA ALA A 188 -4.24 -0.07 2.03
C ALA A 188 -5.70 0.10 2.41
N SER A 189 -6.38 -1.00 2.73
CA SER A 189 -7.72 -0.94 3.31
C SER A 189 -7.66 -0.59 4.78
N TYR A 190 -8.66 0.14 5.26
CA TYR A 190 -8.87 0.37 6.69
C TYR A 190 -8.91 -0.96 7.46
N LYS A 191 -9.72 -1.92 6.99
CA LYS A 191 -9.92 -3.22 7.65
C LYS A 191 -8.61 -3.99 7.82
N GLY A 192 -7.77 -4.04 6.78
CA GLY A 192 -6.47 -4.70 6.83
C GLY A 192 -5.49 -4.02 7.77
N CYS A 193 -5.48 -2.68 7.80
CA CYS A 193 -4.63 -1.91 8.70
C CYS A 193 -5.00 -2.05 10.18
N THR A 194 -6.23 -2.46 10.52
CA THR A 194 -6.57 -2.72 11.94
C THR A 194 -5.74 -3.82 12.57
N LYS A 195 -5.22 -4.76 11.77
CA LYS A 195 -4.31 -5.81 12.21
C LYS A 195 -2.98 -5.27 12.75
N LEU A 196 -2.54 -4.11 12.28
CA LEU A 196 -1.31 -3.51 12.78
C LEU A 196 -1.43 -3.14 14.26
N LEU A 197 -2.58 -2.65 14.73
CA LEU A 197 -2.76 -2.36 16.16
C LEU A 197 -2.73 -3.63 17.02
N GLU A 198 -3.29 -4.74 16.52
CA GLU A 198 -3.18 -6.04 17.17
C GLU A 198 -1.70 -6.48 17.28
N TRP A 199 -0.93 -6.29 16.21
CA TRP A 199 0.50 -6.62 16.20
C TRP A 199 1.34 -5.70 17.06
N GLU A 200 1.09 -4.40 17.08
CA GLU A 200 1.79 -3.46 17.97
C GLU A 200 1.69 -3.93 19.44
N LYS A 201 0.49 -4.34 19.88
CA LYS A 201 0.29 -4.89 21.24
C LYS A 201 1.10 -6.16 21.48
N ARG A 202 1.15 -7.08 20.50
CA ARG A 202 1.91 -8.35 20.60
C ARG A 202 3.42 -8.14 20.64
N PHE A 203 3.92 -7.13 19.93
CA PHE A 203 5.33 -6.74 20.03
C PHE A 203 5.62 -6.12 21.40
N ARG A 204 4.73 -5.26 21.91
CA ARG A 204 4.89 -4.64 23.25
C ARG A 204 4.87 -5.62 24.42
N GLU A 205 4.42 -6.86 24.23
CA GLU A 205 4.58 -7.93 25.23
C GLU A 205 6.08 -8.21 25.54
N TRP A 206 6.98 -7.92 24.60
CA TRP A 206 8.43 -8.18 24.70
C TRP A 206 9.25 -6.89 24.62
N TRP A 207 8.79 -5.91 23.83
CA TRP A 207 9.45 -4.62 23.64
C TRP A 207 8.50 -3.48 24.02
N PRO A 208 8.40 -3.08 25.31
CA PRO A 208 7.36 -2.19 25.82
C PRO A 208 7.25 -0.84 25.09
N ASP A 209 8.36 -0.32 24.59
CA ASP A 209 8.46 0.96 23.89
C ASP A 209 8.26 0.85 22.36
N PHE A 210 7.91 -0.34 21.86
CA PHE A 210 7.72 -0.57 20.43
C PHE A 210 6.48 0.16 19.88
N ASP A 211 6.66 0.81 18.73
CA ASP A 211 5.59 1.53 18.01
C ASP A 211 5.51 1.14 16.53
N ILE A 212 4.30 1.06 15.99
CA ILE A 212 4.08 0.95 14.54
C ILE A 212 3.68 2.31 13.96
N HIS A 213 4.43 2.76 12.96
CA HIS A 213 4.12 3.95 12.18
C HIS A 213 3.58 3.55 10.81
N LEU A 214 2.29 3.79 10.57
CA LEU A 214 1.64 3.49 9.30
C LEU A 214 1.59 4.75 8.43
N PHE A 215 2.03 4.63 7.18
CA PHE A 215 1.95 5.66 6.15
C PHE A 215 1.23 5.08 4.94
N VAL A 216 0.11 5.70 4.54
CA VAL A 216 -0.65 5.27 3.36
C VAL A 216 -0.77 6.40 2.37
N ALA A 217 -0.70 6.10 1.08
CA ALA A 217 -0.83 7.12 0.04
C ALA A 217 -2.30 7.45 -0.24
N GLU A 218 -2.62 8.74 -0.33
CA GLU A 218 -3.93 9.33 -0.67
C GLU A 218 -5.11 8.99 0.27
N GLY A 219 -5.14 7.84 0.95
CA GLY A 219 -6.09 7.50 2.01
C GLY A 219 -6.08 6.04 2.44
N LEU A 220 -6.94 5.71 3.41
CA LEU A 220 -7.32 4.33 3.72
C LEU A 220 -8.56 3.98 2.92
N PHE A 221 -8.50 2.90 2.16
CA PHE A 221 -9.57 2.47 1.27
C PHE A 221 -10.57 1.55 1.97
N GLY A 222 -11.77 1.45 1.44
CA GLY A 222 -12.70 0.38 1.81
C GLY A 222 -12.25 -0.95 1.24
N LEU A 223 -12.49 -2.06 1.94
CA LEU A 223 -12.23 -3.39 1.38
C LEU A 223 -13.52 -3.93 0.75
N ALA A 224 -13.54 -4.25 -0.54
CA ALA A 224 -14.69 -4.89 -1.16
C ALA A 224 -14.94 -6.30 -0.58
N ASP A 225 -16.16 -6.81 -0.74
CA ASP A 225 -16.57 -8.09 -0.16
C ASP A 225 -15.85 -9.30 -0.78
N ASN A 226 -15.21 -9.11 -1.94
CA ASN A 226 -14.32 -10.13 -2.52
C ASN A 226 -12.99 -10.28 -1.76
N GLY A 227 -12.69 -9.40 -0.81
CA GLY A 227 -11.50 -9.43 0.05
C GLY A 227 -10.22 -8.95 -0.64
N THR A 228 -10.31 -8.34 -1.82
CA THR A 228 -9.14 -7.87 -2.57
C THR A 228 -9.24 -6.43 -3.02
N ASP A 229 -10.41 -5.98 -3.48
CA ASP A 229 -10.51 -4.65 -4.08
C ASP A 229 -10.52 -3.55 -3.03
N LEU A 230 -9.74 -2.50 -3.31
CA LEU A 230 -9.59 -1.33 -2.45
C LEU A 230 -10.42 -0.18 -3.02
N LEU A 231 -11.55 0.10 -2.41
CA LEU A 231 -12.55 1.06 -2.92
C LEU A 231 -12.30 2.46 -2.36
N PHE A 232 -12.38 3.48 -3.21
CA PHE A 232 -12.32 4.88 -2.77
C PHE A 232 -13.50 5.22 -1.84
N ARG A 233 -14.68 4.66 -2.09
CA ARG A 233 -15.86 4.83 -1.25
C ARG A 233 -16.35 3.48 -0.73
N LYS A 234 -16.35 3.33 0.59
CA LYS A 234 -17.13 2.32 1.32
C LYS A 234 -17.53 2.90 2.67
N ALA A 235 -18.84 2.94 2.93
CA ALA A 235 -19.38 3.57 4.13
C ALA A 235 -18.79 2.96 5.40
N GLY A 236 -18.30 3.82 6.30
CA GLY A 236 -17.68 3.41 7.58
C GLY A 236 -16.27 2.82 7.48
N GLU A 237 -15.72 2.62 6.27
CA GLU A 237 -14.36 2.08 6.10
C GLU A 237 -13.41 3.07 5.43
N ALA A 238 -13.81 3.70 4.31
CA ALA A 238 -12.89 4.57 3.56
C ALA A 238 -12.63 5.90 4.31
N MET A 239 -11.35 6.23 4.51
CA MET A 239 -10.89 7.46 5.15
C MET A 239 -9.96 8.21 4.20
N LEU A 240 -10.54 9.21 3.52
CA LEU A 240 -9.84 10.03 2.52
C LEU A 240 -9.85 11.50 2.97
N PRO A 241 -8.72 12.22 2.86
CA PRO A 241 -8.70 13.67 2.96
C PRO A 241 -9.60 14.33 1.92
N GLU A 242 -10.05 15.55 2.21
CA GLU A 242 -10.95 16.30 1.33
C GLU A 242 -10.34 16.56 -0.06
N GLU A 243 -9.02 16.78 -0.14
CA GLU A 243 -8.33 16.94 -1.43
C GLU A 243 -8.37 15.65 -2.28
N THR A 244 -8.32 14.48 -1.65
CA THR A 244 -8.44 13.19 -2.31
C THR A 244 -9.87 12.96 -2.78
N LYS A 245 -10.88 13.25 -1.96
CA LYS A 245 -12.30 13.14 -2.36
C LYS A 245 -12.62 14.02 -3.58
N LYS A 246 -12.17 15.28 -3.58
CA LYS A 246 -12.31 16.17 -4.75
C LYS A 246 -11.68 15.59 -6.00
N ARG A 247 -10.51 14.96 -5.88
CA ARG A 247 -9.82 14.31 -7.00
C ARG A 247 -10.57 13.10 -7.52
N VAL A 248 -11.10 12.26 -6.62
CA VAL A 248 -11.99 11.16 -6.97
C VAL A 248 -13.20 11.69 -7.73
N THR A 249 -13.87 12.74 -7.23
CA THR A 249 -15.01 13.38 -7.90
C THR A 249 -14.69 13.82 -9.32
N MET A 250 -13.56 14.51 -9.52
CA MET A 250 -13.14 14.97 -10.85
C MET A 250 -12.80 13.81 -11.80
N THR A 251 -12.21 12.73 -11.28
CA THR A 251 -11.70 11.63 -12.10
C THR A 251 -12.77 10.60 -12.43
N TYR A 252 -13.56 10.22 -11.44
CA TYR A 252 -14.44 9.04 -11.46
C TYR A 252 -15.92 9.36 -11.34
N GLY A 253 -16.28 10.64 -11.25
CA GLY A 253 -17.64 11.09 -10.95
C GLY A 253 -17.84 11.30 -9.45
N ASP A 254 -18.96 11.94 -9.10
CA ASP A 254 -19.29 12.36 -7.73
C ASP A 254 -18.89 11.32 -6.67
N TYR A 255 -18.09 11.71 -5.69
CA TYR A 255 -17.57 10.79 -4.69
C TYR A 255 -18.69 10.02 -3.98
N ASP A 256 -19.76 10.73 -3.56
CA ASP A 256 -20.82 10.20 -2.70
C ASP A 256 -21.87 9.37 -3.45
N THR A 257 -22.11 9.65 -4.73
CA THR A 257 -23.19 9.04 -5.51
C THR A 257 -22.73 8.35 -6.80
N GLY A 258 -21.56 8.71 -7.30
CA GLY A 258 -20.99 8.19 -8.54
C GLY A 258 -20.74 6.68 -8.47
N PHE A 259 -20.83 6.02 -9.64
CA PHE A 259 -20.70 4.57 -9.72
C PHE A 259 -19.28 4.11 -9.39
N LEU A 260 -18.26 4.71 -10.02
CA LEU A 260 -16.89 4.22 -9.93
C LEU A 260 -16.25 4.33 -8.54
N PRO A 261 -16.41 5.42 -7.74
CA PRO A 261 -15.77 5.52 -6.43
C PRO A 261 -16.02 4.31 -5.52
N GLY A 262 -17.20 3.68 -5.60
CA GLY A 262 -17.54 2.49 -4.83
C GLY A 262 -17.34 1.15 -5.55
N ASN A 263 -16.83 1.14 -6.78
CA ASN A 263 -16.74 -0.08 -7.60
C ASN A 263 -15.37 -0.30 -8.25
N ILE A 264 -14.54 0.73 -8.40
CA ILE A 264 -13.18 0.59 -8.94
C ILE A 264 -12.18 0.31 -7.82
N CYS A 265 -11.30 -0.67 -8.04
CA CYS A 265 -10.16 -0.91 -7.18
C CYS A 265 -9.10 0.18 -7.42
N ALA A 266 -8.69 0.88 -6.37
CA ALA A 266 -7.71 1.96 -6.43
C ALA A 266 -6.32 1.49 -6.89
N ILE A 267 -5.97 0.22 -6.69
CA ILE A 267 -4.64 -0.29 -7.00
C ILE A 267 -4.62 -1.43 -8.03
N PHE A 268 -5.75 -2.09 -8.26
CA PHE A 268 -5.86 -3.36 -9.00
C PHE A 268 -4.89 -4.42 -8.43
N ASP A 269 -4.61 -5.51 -9.14
CA ASP A 269 -3.64 -6.49 -8.64
C ASP A 269 -2.22 -5.92 -8.73
N TRP A 270 -1.67 -5.50 -7.59
CA TRP A 270 -0.32 -4.95 -7.49
C TRP A 270 0.76 -5.90 -8.04
N GLY A 271 0.59 -7.21 -7.84
CA GLY A 271 1.52 -8.22 -8.31
C GLY A 271 1.51 -8.30 -9.84
N ASP A 272 0.33 -8.45 -10.45
CA ASP A 272 0.22 -8.54 -11.90
C ASP A 272 0.62 -7.21 -12.57
N ARG A 273 0.31 -6.05 -11.99
CA ARG A 273 0.79 -4.75 -12.52
C ARG A 273 2.30 -4.65 -12.63
N ASN A 274 3.03 -5.25 -11.69
CA ASN A 274 4.49 -5.24 -11.68
C ASN A 274 5.10 -6.36 -12.52
N PHE A 275 4.51 -7.56 -12.48
CA PHE A 275 5.18 -8.79 -12.94
C PHE A 275 4.47 -9.49 -14.11
N LYS A 276 3.23 -9.12 -14.43
CA LYS A 276 2.40 -9.67 -15.53
C LYS A 276 1.52 -8.59 -16.15
N PRO A 277 2.12 -7.51 -16.69
CA PRO A 277 1.37 -6.34 -17.17
C PRO A 277 0.32 -6.70 -18.24
N GLU A 278 0.57 -7.71 -19.06
CA GLU A 278 -0.39 -8.24 -20.03
C GLU A 278 -1.68 -8.73 -19.38
N ARG A 279 -1.56 -9.61 -18.38
CA ARG A 279 -2.70 -10.13 -17.62
C ARG A 279 -3.44 -9.01 -16.89
N HIS A 280 -2.71 -8.08 -16.30
CA HIS A 280 -3.30 -6.93 -15.62
C HIS A 280 -4.12 -6.06 -16.59
N LEU A 281 -3.59 -5.73 -17.76
CA LEU A 281 -4.30 -4.89 -18.73
C LEU A 281 -5.54 -5.61 -19.30
N GLU A 282 -5.49 -6.93 -19.47
CA GLU A 282 -6.68 -7.74 -19.81
C GLU A 282 -7.76 -7.65 -18.72
N ASP A 283 -7.36 -7.73 -17.45
CA ASP A 283 -8.26 -7.59 -16.31
C ASP A 283 -8.87 -6.17 -16.21
N VAL A 284 -8.10 -5.12 -16.54
CA VAL A 284 -8.64 -3.75 -16.66
C VAL A 284 -9.71 -3.66 -17.75
N VAL A 285 -9.46 -4.26 -18.93
CA VAL A 285 -10.45 -4.30 -20.02
C VAL A 285 -11.70 -5.09 -19.60
N LYS A 286 -11.52 -6.22 -18.91
CA LYS A 286 -12.62 -7.05 -18.41
C LYS A 286 -13.46 -6.30 -17.38
N PHE A 287 -12.83 -5.66 -16.40
CA PHE A 287 -13.49 -4.79 -15.43
C PHE A 287 -14.30 -3.72 -16.14
N ALA A 288 -13.68 -2.95 -17.05
CA ALA A 288 -14.35 -1.84 -17.71
C ALA A 288 -15.56 -2.28 -18.56
N ARG A 289 -15.43 -3.40 -19.29
CA ARG A 289 -16.54 -3.98 -20.08
C ARG A 289 -17.69 -4.46 -19.20
N ASN A 290 -17.40 -5.10 -18.07
CA ASN A 290 -18.44 -5.57 -17.15
C ASN A 290 -19.14 -4.40 -16.45
N SER A 291 -18.38 -3.42 -15.99
CA SER A 291 -18.91 -2.20 -15.38
C SER A 291 -19.79 -1.39 -16.34
N LEU A 292 -19.45 -1.32 -17.63
CA LEU A 292 -20.27 -0.65 -18.65
C LEU A 292 -21.66 -1.29 -18.85
N LYS A 293 -21.82 -2.59 -18.58
CA LYS A 293 -23.11 -3.28 -18.71
C LYS A 293 -24.10 -2.89 -17.61
N VAL A 294 -23.60 -2.47 -16.46
CA VAL A 294 -24.41 -2.24 -15.25
C VAL A 294 -24.55 -0.77 -14.88
N THR A 295 -23.58 0.07 -15.26
CA THR A 295 -23.60 1.48 -14.87
C THR A 295 -24.55 2.32 -15.71
N LYS A 296 -25.29 3.21 -15.04
CA LYS A 296 -26.09 4.26 -15.67
C LYS A 296 -25.41 5.64 -15.60
N ASP A 297 -24.31 5.75 -14.86
CA ASP A 297 -23.57 7.00 -14.66
C ASP A 297 -22.76 7.35 -15.92
N GLU A 298 -23.07 8.50 -16.54
CA GLU A 298 -22.41 8.95 -17.78
C GLU A 298 -20.93 9.24 -17.58
N LYS A 299 -20.53 9.80 -16.43
CA LYS A 299 -19.11 10.03 -16.14
C LYS A 299 -18.37 8.70 -16.01
N ALA A 300 -18.98 7.72 -15.35
CA ALA A 300 -18.44 6.37 -15.29
C ALA A 300 -18.30 5.74 -16.68
N LYS A 301 -19.30 5.88 -17.56
CA LYS A 301 -19.24 5.36 -18.93
C LYS A 301 -18.09 5.98 -19.73
N GLU A 302 -17.88 7.30 -19.62
CA GLU A 302 -16.76 8.01 -20.26
C GLU A 302 -15.42 7.42 -19.82
N VAL A 303 -15.19 7.33 -18.50
CA VAL A 303 -13.96 6.80 -17.92
C VAL A 303 -13.72 5.36 -18.35
N LEU A 304 -14.74 4.50 -18.27
CA LEU A 304 -14.59 3.07 -18.60
C LEU A 304 -14.29 2.84 -20.09
N LYS A 305 -14.91 3.63 -20.99
CA LYS A 305 -14.57 3.58 -22.42
C LYS A 305 -13.11 3.99 -22.66
N LYS A 306 -12.64 5.04 -22.00
CA LYS A 306 -11.24 5.48 -22.06
C LYS A 306 -10.30 4.39 -21.55
N LEU A 307 -10.59 3.79 -20.38
CA LEU A 307 -9.78 2.70 -19.82
C LEU A 307 -9.62 1.52 -20.79
N ILE A 308 -10.68 1.15 -21.53
CA ILE A 308 -10.60 0.09 -22.54
C ILE A 308 -9.62 0.47 -23.66
N VAL A 309 -9.69 1.71 -24.15
CA VAL A 309 -8.81 2.20 -25.22
C VAL A 309 -7.35 2.21 -24.74
N ASP A 310 -7.10 2.80 -23.58
CA ASP A 310 -5.76 2.94 -23.02
C ASP A 310 -5.14 1.59 -22.67
N ALA A 311 -5.90 0.67 -22.06
CA ALA A 311 -5.41 -0.67 -21.75
C ALA A 311 -5.10 -1.49 -23.02
N LYS A 312 -5.93 -1.41 -24.06
CA LYS A 312 -5.64 -2.03 -25.36
C LYS A 312 -4.40 -1.44 -26.03
N LYS A 313 -4.17 -0.13 -25.89
CA LYS A 313 -2.95 0.51 -26.38
C LYS A 313 -1.73 0.02 -25.60
N GLY A 314 -1.86 -0.17 -24.29
CA GLY A 314 -0.83 -0.79 -23.43
C GLY A 314 -0.47 -2.20 -23.89
N LEU A 315 -1.46 -3.06 -24.14
CA LEU A 315 -1.26 -4.42 -24.66
C LEU A 315 -0.46 -4.41 -25.97
N LYS A 316 -0.88 -3.57 -26.93
CA LYS A 316 -0.15 -3.42 -28.21
C LYS A 316 1.30 -2.95 -28.06
N LYS A 317 1.63 -2.21 -26.99
CA LYS A 317 3.02 -1.80 -26.73
C LYS A 317 3.87 -2.95 -26.20
N LEU A 318 3.28 -3.86 -25.41
CA LEU A 318 3.97 -5.04 -24.88
C LEU A 318 4.32 -6.03 -25.99
N ASP A 319 3.52 -6.08 -27.06
CA ASP A 319 3.78 -6.91 -28.25
C ASP A 319 4.91 -6.36 -29.15
N GLN A 320 5.44 -5.16 -28.88
CA GLN A 320 6.48 -4.56 -29.71
C GLN A 320 7.83 -5.28 -29.48
N PRO A 321 8.61 -5.53 -30.54
CA PRO A 321 9.95 -6.09 -30.39
C PRO A 321 10.83 -5.14 -29.59
N LEU A 322 11.74 -5.72 -28.79
CA LEU A 322 12.72 -4.94 -28.03
C LEU A 322 13.55 -4.06 -28.98
N PRO A 323 13.83 -2.80 -28.62
CA PRO A 323 14.69 -1.94 -29.43
C PRO A 323 16.09 -2.56 -29.52
N LYS A 324 16.74 -2.39 -30.67
CA LYS A 324 18.14 -2.79 -30.83
C LYS A 324 18.99 -2.04 -29.79
N LEU A 325 19.87 -2.76 -29.10
CA LEU A 325 20.85 -2.17 -28.21
C LEU A 325 21.65 -1.11 -28.99
N ARG A 326 21.64 0.12 -28.50
CA ARG A 326 22.57 1.15 -29.01
C ARG A 326 23.97 0.69 -28.59
N ARG A 327 24.82 0.43 -29.58
CA ARG A 327 26.23 0.07 -29.38
C ARG A 327 27.03 1.26 -28.89
#